data_AF-A0A534X0Y4-F1
#
_entry.id   AF-A0A534X0Y4-F1
#
_cell.length_a   1.000
_cell.length_b   1.000
_cell.length_c   1.000
_cell.angle_alpha   90.00
_cell.angle_beta   90.00
_cell.angle_gamma   90.00
#
_symmetry.space_group_name_H-M   'P 1'
#
loop_
_entity.id
_entity.type
_entity.pdbx_description
1 polymer ?
#
loop_
_entity_poly.entity_id
_entity_poly.type
_entity_poly.pdbx_seq_one_letter_code
_entity_poly.pdbx_strand_id
1 'polypeptide(L)' 'MLDEGLRSLIALHGVGETRTGGILIVDDEKPNLTVLRNFLEAGYRVYEAQAGNEALAIARTTA' A
#
# COMPACT_ATOMS: atom_id res chain seq x y z
N MET A 1 -15.13 11.00 -9.97
CA MET A 1 -14.22 11.66 -10.92
C MET A 1 -12.84 11.57 -10.30
N LEU A 2 -11.89 10.84 -10.91
CA LEU A 2 -10.53 10.75 -10.35
C LEU A 2 -9.87 12.13 -10.44
N ASP A 3 -9.35 12.63 -9.32
CA ASP A 3 -8.67 13.92 -9.26
C ASP A 3 -7.36 13.92 -10.08
N GLU A 4 -6.87 15.11 -10.42
CA GLU A 4 -5.68 15.28 -11.26
C GLU A 4 -4.40 14.80 -10.55
N GLY A 5 -4.36 14.90 -9.22
CA GLY A 5 -3.25 14.41 -8.41
C GLY A 5 -3.08 12.90 -8.52
N LEU A 6 -4.18 12.15 -8.44
CA LEU A 6 -4.19 10.69 -8.56
C LEU A 6 -3.74 10.24 -9.96
N ARG A 7 -4.10 10.97 -11.01
CA ARG A 7 -3.62 10.68 -12.37
C ARG A 7 -2.11 10.87 -12.51
N SER A 8 -1.56 11.94 -11.93
CA SER A 8 -0.11 12.18 -11.94
C SER A 8 0.64 11.09 -11.19
N LEU A 9 0.10 10.62 -10.05
CA LEU A 9 0.70 9.53 -9.29
C LEU A 9 0.68 8.21 -10.06
N ILE A 10 -0.42 7.89 -10.73
CA ILE A 10 -0.55 6.69 -11.59
C ILE A 10 0.45 6.73 -12.75
N ALA A 11 0.59 7.88 -13.41
CA ALA A 11 1.51 8.05 -14.53
C ALA A 11 2.98 7.99 -14.09
N LEU A 12 3.29 8.50 -12.88
CA LEU A 12 4.65 8.53 -12.35
C LEU A 12 5.10 7.15 -11.82
N HIS A 13 4.20 6.41 -11.18
CA HIS A 13 4.53 5.17 -10.49
C HIS A 13 4.15 3.90 -11.23
N GLY A 14 3.31 4.01 -12.28
CA GLY A 14 2.82 2.87 -13.05
C GLY A 14 1.94 1.96 -12.19
N VAL A 15 0.63 1.98 -12.42
CA VAL A 15 -0.22 0.90 -11.89
C VAL A 15 -0.07 -0.27 -12.85
N GLY A 16 1.00 -1.04 -12.66
CA GLY A 16 1.25 -2.27 -13.41
C GLY A 16 0.09 -3.25 -13.24
N GLU A 17 -0.05 -4.19 -14.19
CA GLU A 17 -1.08 -5.24 -14.11
C GLU A 17 -1.13 -5.83 -12.71
N THR A 18 -2.33 -5.93 -12.15
CA THR A 18 -2.63 -6.40 -10.79
C THR A 18 -2.20 -7.85 -10.63
N ARG A 19 -0.91 -8.09 -10.47
CA ARG A 19 -0.33 -9.40 -10.26
C ARG A 19 -0.10 -9.56 -8.75
N THR A 20 -0.92 -10.44 -8.18
CA THR A 20 -0.83 -11.04 -6.84
C THR A 20 -1.05 -10.14 -5.62
N GLY A 21 -2.33 -9.93 -5.27
CA GLY A 21 -2.91 -10.05 -3.92
C GLY A 21 -2.32 -9.31 -2.71
N GLY A 22 -1.29 -8.48 -2.87
CA GLY A 22 -0.62 -7.78 -1.78
C GLY A 22 -1.14 -6.36 -1.59
N ILE A 23 -1.36 -5.95 -0.34
CA ILE A 23 -1.64 -4.55 0.02
C ILE A 23 -0.56 -4.10 1.00
N LEU A 24 0.09 -2.96 0.71
CA LEU A 24 0.99 -2.28 1.64
C LEU A 24 0.25 -1.08 2.24
N ILE A 25 0.08 -1.07 3.56
CA ILE A 25 -0.56 0.00 4.32
C ILE A 25 0.54 0.80 5.03
N VAL A 26 0.48 2.13 4.94
CA VAL A 26 1.47 3.02 5.53
C VAL A 26 0.76 4.06 6.38
N ASP A 27 0.97 4.01 7.69
CA ASP A 27 0.35 4.90 8.68
C ASP A 27 1.24 4.95 9.93
N ASP A 28 1.55 6.15 10.42
CA ASP A 28 2.45 6.34 11.57
C ASP A 28 1.82 5.94 12.91
N GLU A 29 0.49 5.81 12.96
CA GLU A 29 -0.22 5.34 14.14
C GLU A 29 -0.48 3.82 14.09
N LYS A 30 0.20 3.09 14.98
CA LYS A 30 0.03 1.62 15.13
C LYS A 30 -1.42 1.14 15.26
N PRO A 31 -2.33 1.85 15.98
CA PRO A 31 -3.72 1.45 16.05
C PRO A 31 -4.41 1.39 14.68
N ASN A 32 -4.13 2.35 13.79
CA ASN A 32 -4.73 2.41 12.45
C ASN A 32 -4.28 1.21 11.60
N LEU A 33 -2.98 0.90 11.64
CA LEU A 33 -2.43 -0.29 10.98
C LEU A 33 -3.10 -1.57 11.46
N THR A 34 -3.23 -1.73 12.78
CA THR A 34 -3.86 -2.92 13.39
C THR A 34 -5.30 -3.10 12.93
N VAL A 35 -6.09 -2.01 12.93
CA VAL A 35 -7.49 -2.03 12.50
C VAL A 35 -7.58 -2.39 11.02
N LEU A 36 -6.82 -1.72 10.15
CA LEU A 36 -6.88 -1.94 8.71
C LEU A 36 -6.38 -3.33 8.30
N ARG A 37 -5.33 -3.84 8.96
CA ARG A 37 -4.82 -5.20 8.74
C ARG A 37 -5.91 -6.25 8.96
N ASN A 38 -6.61 -6.17 10.09
CA ASN A 38 -7.66 -7.13 10.45
C ASN A 38 -8.80 -7.16 9.42
N PHE A 39 -9.12 -6.02 8.79
CA PHE A 39 -10.14 -5.96 7.74
C PHE A 39 -9.67 -6.52 6.40
N LEU A 40 -8.39 -6.34 6.06
CA LEU A 40 -7.87 -6.63 4.72
C LEU A 40 -7.22 -8.01 4.61
N GLU A 41 -6.74 -8.59 5.71
CA GLU A 41 -6.05 -9.89 5.70
C GLU A 41 -6.95 -11.07 5.29
N ALA A 42 -8.27 -10.88 5.29
CA ALA A 42 -9.24 -11.88 4.83
C ALA A 42 -9.20 -12.12 3.32
N GLY A 43 -8.73 -11.15 2.52
CA GLY A 43 -8.71 -11.22 1.05
C GLY A 43 -7.37 -10.89 0.42
N TYR A 44 -6.42 -10.37 1.21
CA TYR A 44 -5.16 -9.86 0.72
C TYR A 44 -4.00 -10.26 1.64
N ARG A 45 -2.82 -10.37 1.06
CA ARG A 45 -1.57 -10.43 1.82
C ARG A 45 -1.21 -9.01 2.25
N VAL A 46 -1.43 -8.71 3.52
CA VAL A 46 -1.20 -7.37 4.06
C VAL A 46 0.25 -7.20 4.53
N TYR A 47 0.85 -6.09 4.15
CA TYR A 47 2.11 -5.57 4.65
C TYR A 47 1.85 -4.22 5.31
N GLU A 48 2.58 -3.90 6.37
CA GLU A 48 2.41 -2.68 7.15
C GLU A 48 3.75 -1.94 7.26
N ALA A 49 3.69 -0.61 7.29
CA ALA A 49 4.84 0.25 7.59
C ALA A 49 4.37 1.46 8.40
N GLN A 50 5.18 1.89 9.38
CA GLN A 50 4.92 3.10 10.16
C GLN A 50 5.56 4.36 9.56
N ALA A 51 6.37 4.19 8.51
CA ALA A 51 7.05 5.30 7.87
C ALA A 51 7.32 5.01 6.38
N GLY A 52 7.47 6.08 5.60
CA GLY A 52 7.68 5.97 4.15
C GLY A 52 8.97 5.23 3.75
N ASN A 53 10.05 5.36 4.52
CA ASN A 53 11.31 4.64 4.26
C ASN A 53 11.16 3.12 4.43
N GLU A 54 10.43 2.70 5.46
CA GLU A 54 10.07 1.29 5.69
C GLU A 54 9.17 0.78 4.56
N ALA A 55 8.14 1.55 4.20
CA ALA A 55 7.23 1.23 3.10
C ALA A 55 7.98 1.02 1.77
N LEU A 56 8.91 1.91 1.44
CA LEU A 56 9.74 1.80 0.24
C LEU A 56 10.67 0.58 0.28
N ALA A 57 11.19 0.21 1.45
CA ALA A 57 11.99 -1.00 1.60
C ALA A 57 11.15 -2.25 1.35
N ILE A 58 9.93 -2.31 1.91
CA ILE A 58 8.99 -3.41 1.69
C ILE A 58 8.61 -3.50 0.21
N ALA A 59 8.17 -2.40 -0.40
CA ALA A 59 7.74 -2.35 -1.79
C ALA A 59 8.82 -2.85 -2.77
N ARG A 60 10.10 -2.58 -2.52
CA ARG A 60 11.20 -3.09 -3.35
C ARG A 60 11.39 -4.62 -3.27
N THR A 61 10.92 -5.24 -2.19
CA THR A 61 11.08 -6.69 -1.95
C THR A 61 9.82 -7.50 -2.25
N THR A 62 8.68 -6.83 -2.40
CA THR A 62 7.37 -7.46 -2.57
C THR A 62 6.69 -7.12 -3.90
N ALA A 63 7.29 -6.24 -4.71
CA ALA A 63 6.89 -5.96 -6.09
C ALA A 63 7.57 -6.95 -7.06
#